data_AF-A0A2P2I883-F1
#
_entry.id   AF-A0A2P2I883-F1
#
_cell.length_a   1.000
_cell.length_b   1.000
_cell.length_c   1.000
_cell.angle_alpha   90.00
_cell.angle_beta   90.00
_cell.angle_gamma   90.00
#
_symmetry.space_group_name_H-M   'P 1'
#
loop_
_entity.id
_entity.type
_entity.pdbx_description
1 polymer ?
#
loop_
_entity_poly.entity_id
_entity_poly.type
_entity_poly.pdbx_seq_one_letter_code
_entity_poly.pdbx_strand_id
1 'polypeptide(L)'
;ETIGTVEPSFVIRKFLDAQRIHNLTRYLQALHEKREANADHTTLLLNCYTKLKDISKLDEFIKTDSGLTFDVETAIRVCRRASYFDHALFLATKHQKTQLRLEILMKDTQDYRAALEFIATLDFFEAEHYMKLYGKALITALPSETTDLLMTLCTDYVPAESDDSSQSSRQPSVSQPSKLKKLRSLPSEFIHIFIGKPRRLKQFLEYVVKHSHRPSSTVYDTLLELYVRETVIGPEADDNETTSDAHIDDEKEPHLNQKIMGLLKSQQANYNSDHALVLMKSYRFEPGVIFLYEKLHLYHEIVQHHVERVDPE
;
A
#
# COMPACT_ATOMS: atom_id res chain seq x y z
N GLU A 1 -11.94 -50.53 12.01
CA GLU A 1 -13.39 -50.28 11.93
C GLU A 1 -13.92 -49.82 13.30
N THR A 2 -13.82 -48.52 13.61
CA THR A 2 -14.31 -47.94 14.88
C THR A 2 -15.17 -46.69 14.64
N ILE A 3 -15.44 -46.35 13.38
CA ILE A 3 -16.26 -45.18 13.02
C ILE A 3 -17.72 -45.57 13.29
N GLY A 4 -18.36 -44.85 14.22
CA GLY A 4 -19.72 -45.10 14.68
C GLY A 4 -19.85 -45.92 15.99
N THR A 5 -18.76 -46.53 16.50
CA THR A 5 -18.80 -47.32 17.75
C THR A 5 -18.10 -46.66 18.93
N VAL A 6 -17.20 -45.71 18.68
CA VAL A 6 -16.43 -45.00 19.72
C VAL A 6 -16.41 -43.51 19.37
N GLU A 7 -16.53 -42.65 20.39
CA GLU A 7 -16.48 -41.19 20.18
C GLU A 7 -15.17 -40.77 19.49
N PRO A 8 -15.24 -39.99 18.39
CA PRO A 8 -14.06 -39.52 17.66
C PRO A 8 -13.02 -38.83 18.55
N SER A 9 -13.46 -38.07 19.56
CA SER A 9 -12.61 -37.42 20.56
C SER A 9 -11.71 -38.38 21.32
N PHE A 10 -12.21 -39.58 21.66
CA PHE A 10 -11.45 -40.61 22.37
C PHE A 10 -10.35 -41.23 21.48
N VAL A 11 -10.69 -41.48 20.22
CA VAL A 11 -9.76 -42.01 19.22
C VAL A 11 -8.66 -40.98 18.93
N ILE A 12 -9.02 -39.72 18.76
CA ILE A 12 -8.08 -38.62 18.51
C ILE A 12 -7.08 -38.47 19.67
N ARG A 13 -7.55 -38.45 20.93
CA ARG A 13 -6.65 -38.39 22.11
C ARG A 13 -5.67 -39.57 22.16
N LYS A 14 -6.11 -40.77 21.78
CA LYS A 14 -5.27 -41.97 21.79
C LYS A 14 -4.19 -41.99 20.71
N PHE A 15 -4.39 -41.26 19.62
CA PHE A 15 -3.48 -41.25 18.46
C PHE A 15 -2.80 -39.89 18.22
N LEU A 16 -2.85 -38.98 19.20
CA LEU A 16 -2.27 -37.64 19.11
C LEU A 16 -0.74 -37.64 19.19
N ASP A 17 -0.13 -38.75 19.60
CA ASP A 17 1.32 -38.93 19.61
C ASP A 17 1.91 -38.87 18.20
N ALA A 18 3.02 -38.14 18.04
CA ALA A 18 3.68 -37.92 16.75
C ALA A 18 4.08 -39.23 16.03
N GLN A 19 4.31 -40.31 16.78
CA GLN A 19 4.66 -41.63 16.21
C GLN A 19 3.48 -42.35 15.53
N ARG A 20 2.24 -41.92 15.78
CA ARG A 20 1.02 -42.57 15.25
C ARG A 20 0.22 -41.69 14.30
N ILE A 21 0.84 -40.61 13.83
CA ILE A 21 0.20 -39.64 12.94
C ILE A 21 -0.41 -40.29 11.69
N HIS A 22 0.20 -41.33 11.10
CA HIS A 22 -0.37 -42.05 9.96
C HIS A 22 -1.69 -42.76 10.27
N ASN A 23 -1.81 -43.35 11.47
CA ASN A 23 -3.04 -44.03 11.90
C ASN A 23 -4.15 -43.02 12.18
N LEU A 24 -3.78 -41.87 12.77
CA LEU A 24 -4.70 -40.75 12.96
C LEU A 24 -5.18 -40.19 11.62
N THR A 25 -4.29 -39.97 10.65
CA THR A 25 -4.64 -39.50 9.30
C THR A 25 -5.64 -40.45 8.64
N ARG A 26 -5.38 -41.77 8.65
CA ARG A 26 -6.28 -42.74 8.03
C ARG A 26 -7.67 -42.76 8.70
N TYR A 27 -7.71 -42.60 10.03
CA TYR A 27 -8.97 -42.50 10.76
C TYR A 27 -9.74 -41.23 10.39
N LEU A 28 -9.08 -40.08 10.37
CA LEU A 28 -9.68 -38.80 10.02
C LEU A 28 -10.11 -38.73 8.55
N GLN A 29 -9.37 -39.35 7.63
CA GLN A 29 -9.76 -39.52 6.22
C GLN A 29 -11.04 -40.32 6.08
N ALA A 30 -11.11 -41.48 6.72
CA ALA A 30 -12.30 -42.32 6.66
C ALA A 30 -13.52 -41.65 7.34
N LEU A 31 -13.28 -40.82 8.35
CA LEU A 31 -14.33 -39.98 8.96
C LEU A 31 -14.80 -38.88 8.01
N HIS A 32 -13.88 -38.29 7.25
CA HIS A 32 -14.15 -37.27 6.24
C HIS A 32 -14.94 -37.83 5.05
N GLU A 33 -14.56 -39.00 4.52
CA GLU A 33 -15.28 -39.69 3.43
C GLU A 33 -16.74 -40.00 3.80
N LYS A 34 -17.01 -40.27 5.09
CA LYS A 34 -18.35 -40.54 5.61
C LYS A 34 -19.17 -39.30 5.95
N ARG A 35 -18.63 -38.08 5.77
CA ARG A 35 -19.25 -36.79 6.14
C ARG A 35 -19.66 -36.67 7.61
N GLU A 36 -19.03 -37.44 8.50
CA GLU A 36 -19.24 -37.37 9.97
C GLU A 36 -18.20 -36.47 10.66
N ALA A 37 -17.30 -35.84 9.88
CA ALA A 37 -16.25 -34.98 10.41
C ALA A 37 -16.79 -33.57 10.74
N ASN A 38 -16.39 -33.04 11.90
CA ASN A 38 -16.63 -31.65 12.28
C ASN A 38 -15.46 -30.73 11.85
N ALA A 39 -15.57 -29.43 12.14
CA ALA A 39 -14.54 -28.43 11.87
C ALA A 39 -13.18 -28.78 12.51
N ASP A 40 -13.19 -29.22 13.77
CA ASP A 40 -11.96 -29.54 14.49
C ASP A 40 -11.25 -30.77 13.90
N HIS A 41 -12.01 -31.78 13.46
CA HIS A 41 -11.49 -33.00 12.84
C HIS A 41 -10.88 -32.73 11.47
N THR A 42 -11.48 -31.83 10.70
CA THR A 42 -10.97 -31.43 9.37
C THR A 42 -9.74 -30.54 9.48
N THR A 43 -9.70 -29.60 10.44
CA THR A 43 -8.49 -28.83 10.76
C THR A 43 -7.37 -29.72 11.30
N LEU A 44 -7.69 -30.74 12.10
CA LEU A 44 -6.69 -31.71 12.57
C LEU A 44 -6.17 -32.58 11.43
N LEU A 45 -7.02 -32.96 10.47
CA LEU A 45 -6.60 -33.70 9.28
C LEU A 45 -5.62 -32.88 8.43
N LEU A 46 -5.90 -31.59 8.22
CA LEU A 46 -4.99 -30.66 7.54
C LEU A 46 -3.64 -30.54 8.28
N ASN A 47 -3.66 -30.43 9.60
CA ASN A 47 -2.45 -30.46 10.44
C ASN A 47 -1.67 -31.77 10.26
N CYS A 48 -2.35 -32.90 10.09
CA CYS A 48 -1.70 -34.18 9.85
C CYS A 48 -1.06 -34.22 8.45
N TYR A 49 -1.74 -33.75 7.40
CA TYR A 49 -1.19 -33.69 6.04
C TYR A 49 0.06 -32.80 5.96
N THR A 50 0.00 -31.61 6.56
CA THR A 50 1.14 -30.68 6.59
C THR A 50 2.34 -31.27 7.35
N LYS A 51 2.12 -31.96 8.48
CA LYS A 51 3.19 -32.65 9.22
C LYS A 51 3.77 -33.85 8.48
N LEU A 52 2.94 -34.59 7.74
CA LEU A 52 3.36 -35.76 6.95
C LEU A 52 4.03 -35.38 5.62
N LYS A 53 3.99 -34.10 5.23
CA LYS A 53 4.47 -33.58 3.94
C LYS A 53 3.82 -34.28 2.73
N ASP A 54 2.58 -34.73 2.88
CA ASP A 54 1.81 -35.36 1.81
C ASP A 54 1.15 -34.27 0.95
N ILE A 55 1.94 -33.69 0.02
CA ILE A 55 1.55 -32.52 -0.79
C ILE A 55 0.36 -32.86 -1.69
N SER A 56 0.35 -34.03 -2.32
CA SER A 56 -0.70 -34.43 -3.25
C SER A 56 -2.07 -34.48 -2.58
N LYS A 57 -2.15 -35.08 -1.38
CA LYS A 57 -3.40 -35.12 -0.63
C LYS A 57 -3.79 -33.78 -0.03
N LEU A 58 -2.82 -32.95 0.35
CA LEU A 58 -3.09 -31.58 0.79
C LEU A 58 -3.72 -30.76 -0.34
N ASP A 59 -3.18 -30.88 -1.55
CA ASP A 59 -3.69 -30.21 -2.75
C ASP A 59 -5.11 -30.69 -3.10
N GLU A 60 -5.33 -32.01 -3.10
CA GLU A 60 -6.65 -32.61 -3.30
C GLU A 60 -7.65 -32.12 -2.24
N PHE A 61 -7.23 -32.08 -0.98
CA PHE A 61 -8.06 -31.62 0.13
C PHE A 61 -8.44 -30.13 0.02
N ILE A 62 -7.52 -29.28 -0.43
CA ILE A 62 -7.73 -27.83 -0.53
C ILE A 62 -8.48 -27.44 -1.81
N LYS A 63 -8.17 -28.07 -2.94
CA LYS A 63 -8.73 -27.73 -4.26
C LYS A 63 -10.10 -28.38 -4.51
N THR A 64 -10.37 -29.53 -3.92
CA THR A 64 -11.70 -30.16 -4.04
C THR A 64 -12.71 -29.35 -3.26
N ASP A 65 -13.69 -28.78 -3.97
CA ASP A 65 -14.73 -27.90 -3.44
C ASP A 65 -15.75 -28.68 -2.60
N SER A 66 -15.27 -29.23 -1.49
CA SER A 66 -15.94 -30.27 -0.73
C SER A 66 -16.83 -29.72 0.38
N GLY A 67 -17.52 -28.59 0.18
CA GLY A 67 -18.56 -28.08 1.10
C GLY A 67 -18.14 -28.03 2.58
N LEU A 68 -16.85 -27.87 2.83
CA LEU A 68 -16.21 -28.15 4.11
C LEU A 68 -16.41 -26.99 5.08
N THR A 69 -16.76 -27.30 6.32
CA THR A 69 -16.81 -26.37 7.45
C THR A 69 -15.53 -26.46 8.28
N PHE A 70 -14.33 -26.35 7.68
CA PHE A 70 -13.11 -26.22 8.49
C PHE A 70 -12.85 -24.75 8.85
N ASP A 71 -12.12 -24.53 9.94
CA ASP A 71 -11.65 -23.19 10.29
C ASP A 71 -10.57 -22.75 9.29
N VAL A 72 -11.00 -21.94 8.32
CA VAL A 72 -10.16 -21.38 7.26
C VAL A 72 -8.99 -20.57 7.82
N GLU A 73 -9.20 -19.82 8.90
CA GLU A 73 -8.17 -18.97 9.48
C GLU A 73 -7.06 -19.82 10.11
N THR A 74 -7.46 -20.87 10.83
CA THR A 74 -6.51 -21.84 11.37
C THR A 74 -5.83 -22.62 10.25
N ALA A 75 -6.56 -23.00 9.20
CA ALA A 75 -5.99 -23.69 8.04
C ALA A 75 -4.87 -22.88 7.35
N ILE A 76 -5.12 -21.59 7.09
CA ILE A 76 -4.13 -20.68 6.51
C ILE A 76 -2.90 -20.56 7.44
N ARG A 77 -3.12 -20.39 8.76
CA ARG A 77 -2.02 -20.30 9.74
C ARG A 77 -1.18 -21.56 9.80
N VAL A 78 -1.79 -22.74 9.68
CA VAL A 78 -1.11 -24.04 9.67
C VAL A 78 -0.27 -24.19 8.40
N CYS A 79 -0.84 -23.90 7.22
CA CYS A 79 -0.11 -23.92 5.95
C CYS A 79 1.09 -22.97 5.98
N ARG A 80 0.91 -21.75 6.50
CA ARG A 80 1.98 -20.74 6.66
C ARG A 80 3.10 -21.23 7.58
N ARG A 81 2.78 -21.80 8.76
CA ARG A 81 3.79 -22.36 9.69
C ARG A 81 4.58 -23.51 9.09
N ALA A 82 3.94 -24.30 8.25
CA ALA A 82 4.56 -25.41 7.55
C ALA A 82 5.25 -24.99 6.23
N SER A 83 5.36 -23.68 5.96
CA SER A 83 5.99 -23.10 4.75
C SER A 83 5.28 -23.44 3.42
N TYR A 84 4.00 -23.82 3.47
CA TYR A 84 3.16 -24.04 2.28
C TYR A 84 2.44 -22.74 1.89
N PHE A 85 3.20 -21.75 1.42
CA PHE A 85 2.67 -20.40 1.14
C PHE A 85 1.67 -20.38 -0.02
N ASP A 86 1.89 -21.15 -1.09
CA ASP A 86 0.97 -21.20 -2.24
C ASP A 86 -0.42 -21.72 -1.85
N HIS A 87 -0.46 -22.75 -1.01
CA HIS A 87 -1.70 -23.34 -0.51
C HIS A 87 -2.41 -22.37 0.45
N ALA A 88 -1.65 -21.67 1.29
CA ALA A 88 -2.17 -20.64 2.18
C ALA A 88 -2.75 -19.46 1.37
N LEU A 89 -2.08 -19.04 0.30
CA LEU A 89 -2.52 -17.98 -0.60
C LEU A 89 -3.78 -18.36 -1.38
N PHE A 90 -3.86 -19.60 -1.87
CA PHE A 90 -5.04 -20.14 -2.52
C PHE A 90 -6.25 -20.14 -1.57
N LEU A 91 -6.08 -20.65 -0.34
CA LEU A 91 -7.13 -20.64 0.69
C LEU A 91 -7.57 -19.21 1.05
N ALA A 92 -6.62 -18.29 1.22
CA ALA A 92 -6.93 -16.90 1.54
C ALA A 92 -7.71 -16.21 0.41
N THR A 93 -7.35 -16.50 -0.84
CA THR A 93 -8.04 -15.96 -2.03
C THR A 93 -9.45 -16.53 -2.16
N LYS A 94 -9.59 -17.86 -2.10
CA LYS A 94 -10.87 -18.56 -2.22
C LYS A 94 -11.90 -18.11 -1.18
N HIS A 95 -11.46 -17.85 0.05
CA HIS A 95 -12.33 -17.46 1.16
C HIS A 95 -12.34 -15.95 1.43
N GLN A 96 -11.83 -15.12 0.51
CA GLN A 96 -11.86 -13.65 0.60
C GLN A 96 -11.26 -13.11 1.92
N LYS A 97 -10.17 -13.74 2.40
CA LYS A 97 -9.44 -13.30 3.60
C LYS A 97 -8.35 -12.30 3.23
N THR A 98 -8.76 -11.07 2.92
CA THR A 98 -7.89 -9.96 2.44
C THR A 98 -6.65 -9.75 3.32
N GLN A 99 -6.84 -9.64 4.64
CA GLN A 99 -5.74 -9.39 5.58
C GLN A 99 -4.69 -10.50 5.53
N LEU A 100 -5.11 -11.76 5.60
CA LEU A 100 -4.19 -12.89 5.60
C LEU A 100 -3.49 -13.05 4.26
N ARG A 101 -4.20 -12.82 3.15
CA ARG A 101 -3.60 -12.81 1.81
C ARG A 101 -2.48 -11.78 1.72
N LEU A 102 -2.72 -10.54 2.14
CA LEU A 102 -1.70 -9.49 2.14
C LEU A 102 -0.55 -9.78 3.11
N GLU A 103 -0.83 -10.32 4.28
CA GLU A 103 0.24 -10.73 5.20
C GLU A 103 1.16 -11.79 4.60
N ILE A 104 0.60 -12.77 3.87
CA ILE A 104 1.38 -13.80 3.19
C ILE A 104 2.24 -13.18 2.08
N LEU A 105 1.62 -12.36 1.23
CA LEU A 105 2.33 -11.72 0.10
C LEU A 105 3.45 -10.78 0.57
N MET A 106 3.19 -9.99 1.61
CA MET A 106 4.15 -8.99 2.11
C MET A 106 5.27 -9.57 2.96
N LYS A 107 4.98 -10.55 3.83
CA LYS A 107 5.95 -11.04 4.83
C LYS A 107 6.59 -12.35 4.45
N ASP A 108 5.83 -13.26 3.83
CA ASP A 108 6.29 -14.63 3.63
C ASP A 108 6.84 -14.85 2.22
N THR A 109 6.09 -14.48 1.17
CA THR A 109 6.53 -14.65 -0.22
C THR A 109 7.30 -13.44 -0.75
N GLN A 110 7.17 -12.27 -0.09
CA GLN A 110 7.74 -10.99 -0.51
C GLN A 110 7.39 -10.61 -1.96
N ASP A 111 6.22 -11.05 -2.43
CA ASP A 111 5.70 -10.69 -3.74
C ASP A 111 4.94 -9.36 -3.64
N TYR A 112 5.72 -8.28 -3.60
CA TYR A 112 5.21 -6.92 -3.50
C TYR A 112 4.36 -6.51 -4.70
N ARG A 113 4.61 -7.09 -5.89
CA ARG A 113 3.86 -6.78 -7.11
C ARG A 113 2.46 -7.36 -7.02
N ALA A 114 2.33 -8.64 -6.72
CA ALA A 114 1.03 -9.27 -6.52
C ALA A 114 0.26 -8.66 -5.34
N ALA A 115 0.96 -8.22 -4.29
CA ALA A 115 0.34 -7.50 -3.17
C ALA A 115 -0.26 -6.17 -3.63
N LEU A 116 0.51 -5.36 -4.39
CA LEU A 116 0.06 -4.05 -4.87
C LEU A 116 -1.10 -4.17 -5.86
N GLU A 117 -1.02 -5.12 -6.80
CA GLU A 117 -2.10 -5.44 -7.74
C GLU A 117 -3.37 -5.84 -7.00
N PHE A 118 -3.25 -6.67 -5.96
CA PHE A 118 -4.40 -7.03 -5.14
C PHE A 118 -4.98 -5.82 -4.40
N ILE A 119 -4.15 -4.96 -3.79
CA ILE A 119 -4.64 -3.73 -3.14
C ILE A 119 -5.42 -2.85 -4.12
N ALA A 120 -4.96 -2.75 -5.37
CA ALA A 120 -5.63 -1.97 -6.41
C ALA A 120 -7.00 -2.53 -6.82
N THR A 121 -7.29 -3.81 -6.56
CA THR A 121 -8.63 -4.42 -6.78
C THR A 121 -9.60 -4.22 -5.62
N LEU A 122 -9.12 -3.78 -4.45
CA LEU A 122 -9.95 -3.62 -3.25
C LEU A 122 -10.86 -2.39 -3.34
N ASP A 123 -11.86 -2.35 -2.47
CA ASP A 123 -12.64 -1.13 -2.31
C ASP A 123 -11.78 0.03 -1.78
N PHE A 124 -12.30 1.25 -1.87
CA PHE A 124 -11.56 2.45 -1.48
C PHE A 124 -11.06 2.41 -0.03
N PHE A 125 -11.89 1.93 0.91
CA PHE A 125 -11.56 1.98 2.33
C PHE A 125 -10.49 0.94 2.69
N GLU A 126 -10.60 -0.25 2.12
CA GLU A 126 -9.60 -1.29 2.27
C GLU A 126 -8.28 -0.89 1.61
N ALA A 127 -8.31 -0.38 0.38
CA ALA A 127 -7.13 0.09 -0.33
C ALA A 127 -6.42 1.22 0.45
N GLU A 128 -7.18 2.22 0.92
CA GLU A 128 -6.65 3.29 1.77
C GLU A 128 -5.99 2.73 3.05
N HIS A 129 -6.68 1.82 3.74
CA HIS A 129 -6.17 1.21 4.98
C HIS A 129 -4.86 0.45 4.75
N TYR A 130 -4.81 -0.42 3.74
CA TYR A 130 -3.62 -1.23 3.47
C TYR A 130 -2.47 -0.39 2.90
N MET A 131 -2.76 0.69 2.17
CA MET A 131 -1.71 1.63 1.77
C MET A 131 -1.11 2.39 2.95
N LYS A 132 -1.91 2.74 3.98
CA LYS A 132 -1.36 3.29 5.23
C LYS A 132 -0.50 2.27 5.97
N LEU A 133 -0.86 0.99 5.95
CA LEU A 133 -0.14 -0.08 6.66
C LEU A 133 1.14 -0.55 5.96
N TYR A 134 1.08 -0.75 4.65
CA TYR A 134 2.15 -1.39 3.86
C TYR A 134 2.86 -0.44 2.90
N GLY A 135 2.39 0.80 2.72
CA GLY A 135 2.91 1.73 1.72
C GLY A 135 4.41 1.98 1.82
N LYS A 136 4.99 2.05 3.02
CA LYS A 136 6.45 2.22 3.22
C LYS A 136 7.27 1.05 2.65
N ALA A 137 6.80 -0.18 2.85
CA ALA A 137 7.45 -1.36 2.30
C ALA A 137 7.28 -1.41 0.77
N LEU A 138 6.06 -1.13 0.29
CA LEU A 138 5.74 -1.13 -1.13
C LEU A 138 6.54 -0.09 -1.91
N ILE A 139 6.68 1.13 -1.40
CA ILE A 139 7.44 2.17 -2.11
C ILE A 139 8.94 1.90 -2.12
N THR A 140 9.45 1.15 -1.15
CA THR A 140 10.86 0.74 -1.12
C THR A 140 11.13 -0.31 -2.20
N ALA A 141 10.20 -1.23 -2.42
CA ALA A 141 10.32 -2.32 -3.39
C ALA A 141 9.90 -1.91 -4.82
N LEU A 142 8.79 -1.16 -4.96
CA LEU A 142 8.16 -0.76 -6.20
C LEU A 142 7.82 0.75 -6.17
N PRO A 143 8.83 1.64 -6.28
CA PRO A 143 8.62 3.08 -6.11
C PRO A 143 7.64 3.69 -7.10
N SER A 144 7.71 3.30 -8.38
CA SER A 144 6.84 3.80 -9.45
C SER A 144 5.39 3.40 -9.26
N GLU A 145 5.14 2.09 -9.22
CA GLU A 145 3.79 1.53 -9.20
C GLU A 145 3.05 1.91 -7.92
N THR A 146 3.76 1.96 -6.79
CA THR A 146 3.19 2.40 -5.50
C THR A 146 2.79 3.87 -5.54
N THR A 147 3.61 4.71 -6.19
CA THR A 147 3.33 6.14 -6.34
C THR A 147 2.09 6.35 -7.21
N ASP A 148 1.94 5.60 -8.29
CA ASP A 148 0.79 5.68 -9.18
C ASP A 148 -0.52 5.26 -8.47
N LEU A 149 -0.48 4.23 -7.64
CA LEU A 149 -1.63 3.84 -6.82
C LEU A 149 -1.98 4.91 -5.77
N LEU A 150 -0.99 5.53 -5.12
CA LEU A 150 -1.24 6.62 -4.17
C LEU A 150 -1.82 7.86 -4.86
N MET A 151 -1.35 8.18 -6.07
CA MET A 151 -1.91 9.25 -6.89
C MET A 151 -3.40 9.01 -7.17
N THR A 152 -3.76 7.83 -7.66
CA THR A 152 -5.15 7.47 -7.97
C THR A 152 -6.03 7.47 -6.72
N LEU A 153 -5.55 6.96 -5.57
CA LEU A 153 -6.25 7.01 -4.28
C LEU A 153 -6.57 8.43 -3.81
N CYS A 154 -5.77 9.41 -4.19
CA CYS A 154 -5.97 10.82 -3.83
C CYS A 154 -6.82 11.61 -4.86
N THR A 155 -7.05 11.08 -6.05
CA THR A 155 -7.74 11.81 -7.15
C THR A 155 -9.05 11.17 -7.58
N ASP A 156 -9.00 9.96 -8.12
CA ASP A 156 -10.11 9.34 -8.82
C ASP A 156 -9.99 7.82 -8.85
N TYR A 157 -9.79 7.26 -7.66
CA TYR A 157 -9.72 5.83 -7.45
C TYR A 157 -10.96 5.11 -7.98
N VAL A 158 -10.70 4.08 -8.79
CA VAL A 158 -11.66 3.08 -9.21
C VAL A 158 -10.96 1.74 -8.98
N PRO A 159 -11.56 0.79 -8.24
CA PRO A 159 -10.99 -0.54 -8.09
C PRO A 159 -10.71 -1.16 -9.45
N ALA A 160 -9.53 -1.75 -9.63
CA ALA A 160 -9.21 -2.49 -10.83
C ALA A 160 -10.18 -3.67 -11.00
N GLU A 161 -10.67 -3.89 -12.22
CA GLU A 161 -11.52 -5.04 -12.52
C GLU A 161 -10.73 -6.34 -12.25
N SER A 162 -11.22 -7.17 -11.34
CA SER A 162 -10.65 -8.48 -11.10
C SER A 162 -11.00 -9.41 -12.26
N ASP A 163 -10.00 -10.01 -12.91
CA ASP A 163 -10.16 -11.00 -13.99
C ASP A 163 -10.92 -12.28 -13.59
N ASP A 164 -11.30 -12.45 -12.32
CA ASP A 164 -11.82 -13.70 -11.76
C ASP A 164 -13.35 -13.85 -11.84
N SER A 165 -14.00 -13.23 -12.84
CA SER A 165 -15.45 -13.37 -13.07
C SER A 165 -15.76 -14.15 -14.35
N SER A 166 -15.38 -15.43 -14.37
CA SER A 166 -15.98 -16.38 -15.30
C SER A 166 -17.41 -16.74 -14.83
N GLN A 167 -18.38 -16.27 -15.63
CA GLN A 167 -19.74 -16.80 -15.80
C GLN A 167 -20.73 -16.67 -14.62
N SER A 168 -21.36 -15.51 -14.53
CA SER A 168 -22.82 -15.52 -14.48
C SER A 168 -23.39 -14.31 -15.20
N SER A 169 -24.18 -14.62 -16.23
CA SER A 169 -24.93 -13.71 -17.08
C SER A 169 -25.77 -12.74 -16.24
N ARG A 170 -25.23 -11.55 -15.97
CA ARG A 170 -26.05 -10.38 -15.63
C ARG A 170 -25.83 -9.33 -16.70
N GLN A 171 -26.94 -9.00 -17.35
CA GLN A 171 -27.06 -7.99 -18.38
C GLN A 171 -26.36 -6.68 -17.99
N PRO A 172 -25.89 -5.89 -18.98
CA PRO A 172 -25.40 -4.54 -18.72
C PRO A 172 -26.60 -3.67 -18.38
N SER A 173 -26.98 -3.61 -17.10
CA SER A 173 -27.82 -2.54 -16.61
C SER A 173 -26.97 -1.28 -16.62
N VAL A 174 -27.15 -0.48 -17.68
CA VAL A 174 -26.72 0.91 -17.80
C VAL A 174 -27.27 1.66 -16.58
N SER A 175 -26.50 1.60 -15.50
CA SER A 175 -26.76 2.33 -14.27
C SER A 175 -26.05 3.64 -14.48
N GLN A 176 -26.84 4.68 -14.74
CA GLN A 176 -26.40 6.07 -14.83
C GLN A 176 -25.35 6.38 -13.75
N PRO A 177 -24.36 7.25 -14.02
CA PRO A 177 -23.41 7.69 -13.02
C PRO A 177 -24.18 8.54 -12.00
N SER A 178 -24.69 7.89 -10.96
CA SER A 178 -25.21 8.56 -9.78
C SER A 178 -24.08 9.41 -9.20
N LYS A 179 -24.41 10.63 -8.76
CA LYS A 179 -23.52 11.61 -8.10
C LYS A 179 -23.03 11.09 -6.74
N LEU A 180 -22.39 9.94 -6.70
CA LEU A 180 -21.62 9.49 -5.55
C LEU A 180 -20.40 10.41 -5.46
N LYS A 181 -20.25 11.10 -4.33
CA LYS A 181 -19.03 11.85 -4.03
C LYS A 181 -17.86 10.89 -4.24
N LYS A 182 -17.02 11.15 -5.25
CA LYS A 182 -15.77 10.39 -5.44
C LYS A 182 -14.98 10.48 -4.14
N LEU A 183 -14.82 9.35 -3.46
CA LEU A 183 -14.01 9.24 -2.25
C LEU A 183 -12.56 9.48 -2.63
N ARG A 184 -11.84 10.24 -1.81
CA ARG A 184 -10.45 10.61 -2.02
C ARG A 184 -9.74 10.60 -0.67
N SER A 185 -8.58 9.97 -0.63
CA SER A 185 -7.75 9.96 0.56
C SER A 185 -7.05 11.31 0.72
N LEU A 186 -6.63 11.63 1.95
CA LEU A 186 -5.89 12.87 2.20
C LEU A 186 -4.41 12.66 1.85
N PRO A 187 -3.85 13.42 0.88
CA PRO A 187 -2.45 13.24 0.47
C PRO A 187 -1.45 13.44 1.62
N SER A 188 -1.79 14.30 2.59
CA SER A 188 -0.99 14.55 3.78
C SER A 188 -0.79 13.32 4.66
N GLU A 189 -1.73 12.38 4.64
CA GLU A 189 -1.59 11.13 5.40
C GLU A 189 -0.54 10.20 4.78
N PHE A 190 -0.18 10.38 3.51
CA PHE A 190 0.78 9.50 2.82
C PHE A 190 2.18 10.10 2.68
N ILE A 191 2.41 11.36 3.03
CA ILE A 191 3.73 12.02 2.89
C ILE A 191 4.84 11.21 3.59
N HIS A 192 4.56 10.68 4.78
CA HIS A 192 5.51 9.88 5.57
C HIS A 192 5.89 8.53 4.92
N ILE A 193 5.18 8.07 3.89
CA ILE A 193 5.54 6.85 3.16
C ILE A 193 6.80 7.09 2.32
N PHE A 194 6.99 8.30 1.79
CA PHE A 194 8.07 8.66 0.88
C PHE A 194 9.39 9.04 1.58
N ILE A 195 9.59 8.66 2.85
CA ILE A 195 10.84 8.96 3.57
C ILE A 195 12.03 8.37 2.80
N GLY A 196 13.02 9.21 2.47
CA GLY A 196 14.18 8.82 1.66
C GLY A 196 13.92 8.75 0.16
N LYS A 197 12.75 9.18 -0.32
CA LYS A 197 12.35 9.18 -1.74
C LYS A 197 11.80 10.54 -2.19
N PRO A 198 12.60 11.63 -2.10
CA PRO A 198 12.15 12.99 -2.38
C PRO A 198 11.67 13.18 -3.83
N ARG A 199 12.24 12.46 -4.82
CA ARG A 199 11.81 12.57 -6.22
C ARG A 199 10.39 12.05 -6.41
N ARG A 200 10.08 10.89 -5.81
CA ARG A 200 8.74 10.28 -5.84
C ARG A 200 7.73 11.10 -5.06
N LEU A 201 8.12 11.66 -3.90
CA LEU A 201 7.27 12.57 -3.15
C LEU A 201 6.91 13.81 -3.97
N LYS A 202 7.90 14.42 -4.63
CA LYS A 202 7.68 15.57 -5.52
C LYS A 202 6.72 15.21 -6.66
N GLN A 203 6.93 14.07 -7.32
CA GLN A 203 6.04 13.58 -8.39
C GLN A 203 4.60 13.43 -7.89
N PHE A 204 4.41 12.78 -6.74
CA PHE A 204 3.12 12.59 -6.08
C PHE A 204 2.43 13.92 -5.75
N LEU A 205 3.11 14.84 -5.08
CA LEU A 205 2.54 16.13 -4.69
C LEU A 205 2.22 17.01 -5.92
N GLU A 206 3.08 17.03 -6.95
CA GLU A 206 2.80 17.73 -8.21
C GLU A 206 1.53 17.20 -8.88
N TYR A 207 1.34 15.87 -8.90
CA TYR A 207 0.16 15.25 -9.48
C TYR A 207 -1.11 15.61 -8.70
N VAL A 208 -1.04 15.51 -7.37
CA VAL A 208 -2.14 15.84 -6.46
C VAL A 208 -2.55 17.29 -6.61
N VAL A 209 -1.60 18.24 -6.67
CA VAL A 209 -1.90 19.67 -6.84
C VAL A 209 -2.58 19.95 -8.18
N LYS A 210 -2.22 19.23 -9.25
CA LYS A 210 -2.83 19.39 -10.58
C LYS A 210 -4.27 18.85 -10.66
N HIS A 211 -4.59 17.77 -9.94
CA HIS A 211 -5.84 17.02 -10.12
C HIS A 211 -6.80 17.06 -8.90
N SER A 212 -6.36 17.55 -7.75
CA SER A 212 -7.17 17.70 -6.55
C SER A 212 -7.85 19.06 -6.48
N HIS A 213 -9.14 19.08 -6.13
CA HIS A 213 -9.92 20.32 -6.11
C HIS A 213 -9.55 21.27 -4.96
N ARG A 214 -8.91 20.80 -3.88
CA ARG A 214 -8.35 21.61 -2.78
C ARG A 214 -7.25 20.84 -2.02
N PRO A 215 -5.97 20.91 -2.44
CA PRO A 215 -4.88 20.36 -1.66
C PRO A 215 -4.77 21.07 -0.29
N SER A 216 -4.35 20.35 0.75
CA SER A 216 -4.17 20.92 2.09
C SER A 216 -2.93 21.82 2.16
N SER A 217 -2.86 22.69 3.16
CA SER A 217 -1.70 23.57 3.40
C SER A 217 -0.39 22.78 3.51
N THR A 218 -0.42 21.64 4.21
CA THR A 218 0.73 20.74 4.34
C THR A 218 1.26 20.23 3.00
N VAL A 219 0.39 20.01 2.00
CA VAL A 219 0.81 19.56 0.66
C VAL A 219 1.60 20.67 -0.04
N TYR A 220 1.11 21.90 0.02
CA TYR A 220 1.82 23.04 -0.56
C TYR A 220 3.11 23.37 0.18
N ASP A 221 3.08 23.38 1.52
CA ASP A 221 4.25 23.64 2.35
C ASP A 221 5.36 22.62 2.08
N THR A 222 5.02 21.31 2.05
CA THR A 222 5.98 20.25 1.75
C THR A 222 6.50 20.33 0.31
N LEU A 223 5.65 20.67 -0.67
CA LEU A 223 6.08 20.82 -2.05
C LEU A 223 7.01 22.03 -2.25
N LEU A 224 6.73 23.15 -1.56
CA LEU A 224 7.61 24.32 -1.53
C LEU A 224 8.96 23.98 -0.90
N GLU A 225 8.95 23.26 0.23
CA GLU A 225 10.18 22.77 0.88
C GLU A 225 11.01 21.92 -0.08
N LEU A 226 10.38 20.97 -0.80
CA LEU A 226 11.09 20.13 -1.76
C LEU A 226 11.70 20.93 -2.91
N TYR A 227 10.98 21.89 -3.49
CA TYR A 227 11.51 22.70 -4.58
C TYR A 227 12.68 23.58 -4.13
N VAL A 228 12.54 24.25 -2.98
CA VAL A 228 13.56 25.17 -2.47
C VAL A 228 14.79 24.40 -1.95
N ARG A 229 14.59 23.20 -1.41
CA ARG A 229 15.71 22.32 -1.07
C ARG A 229 16.48 21.87 -2.31
N GLU A 230 15.77 21.54 -3.38
CA GLU A 230 16.36 21.12 -4.66
C GLU A 230 17.16 22.25 -5.33
N THR A 231 16.85 23.54 -5.09
CA THR A 231 17.69 24.65 -5.59
C THR A 231 19.05 24.73 -4.92
N VAL A 232 19.20 24.23 -3.68
CA VAL A 232 20.45 24.33 -2.91
C VAL A 232 21.26 23.05 -2.95
N ILE A 233 20.60 21.89 -2.85
CA ILE A 233 21.25 20.58 -2.74
C ILE A 233 21.36 19.88 -4.10
N GLY A 234 20.58 20.32 -5.10
CA GLY A 234 20.43 19.61 -6.37
C GLY A 234 19.48 18.41 -6.25
N PRO A 235 19.25 17.68 -7.36
CA PRO A 235 18.29 16.57 -7.39
C PRO A 235 18.83 15.34 -6.64
N GLU A 236 18.40 15.18 -5.38
CA GLU A 236 18.71 13.97 -4.58
C GLU A 236 18.29 12.71 -5.34
N ALA A 237 19.21 11.75 -5.51
CA ALA A 237 18.91 10.46 -6.10
C ALA A 237 18.18 9.60 -5.06
N ASP A 238 17.10 8.94 -5.48
CA ASP A 238 16.44 7.94 -4.63
C ASP A 238 17.38 6.72 -4.51
N ASP A 239 17.51 6.15 -3.30
CA ASP A 239 18.50 5.09 -2.93
C ASP A 239 18.64 3.84 -3.85
N ASN A 240 17.87 3.71 -4.94
CA ASN A 240 17.91 2.57 -5.88
C ASN A 240 17.89 2.96 -7.37
N GLU A 241 17.95 4.24 -7.74
CA GLU A 241 18.06 4.65 -9.15
C GLU A 241 19.51 5.01 -9.48
N THR A 242 20.22 4.09 -10.14
CA THR A 242 21.53 4.36 -10.78
C THR A 242 21.31 5.36 -11.92
N THR A 243 21.27 6.65 -11.62
CA THR A 243 21.41 7.69 -12.64
C THR A 243 22.88 8.01 -12.80
N SER A 244 23.50 7.35 -13.76
CA SER A 244 24.85 7.57 -14.27
C SER A 244 24.98 8.82 -15.14
N ASP A 245 24.29 9.92 -14.80
CA ASP A 245 24.41 11.18 -15.53
C ASP A 245 24.27 12.36 -14.56
N ALA A 246 25.33 12.58 -13.80
CA ALA A 246 25.55 13.84 -13.08
C ALA A 246 26.28 14.83 -14.01
N HIS A 247 25.64 15.21 -15.11
CA HIS A 247 25.92 16.50 -15.72
C HIS A 247 24.96 17.51 -15.09
N ILE A 248 25.55 18.41 -14.30
CA ILE A 248 24.89 19.61 -13.80
C ILE A 248 24.71 20.51 -15.02
N ASP A 249 23.59 20.36 -15.71
CA ASP A 249 23.18 21.30 -16.76
C ASP A 249 22.58 22.54 -16.08
N ASP A 250 23.28 23.67 -16.20
CA ASP A 250 22.88 25.03 -15.76
C ASP A 250 21.50 25.48 -16.29
N GLU A 251 20.87 24.73 -17.21
CA GLU A 251 19.55 25.05 -17.77
C GLU A 251 18.36 24.63 -16.89
N LYS A 252 18.54 23.81 -15.84
CA LYS A 252 17.42 23.33 -14.99
C LYS A 252 17.02 24.29 -13.85
N GLU A 253 17.97 25.09 -13.37
CA GLU A 253 17.77 26.08 -12.30
C GLU A 253 16.66 27.13 -12.59
N PRO A 254 16.58 27.74 -13.79
CA PRO A 254 15.53 28.73 -14.08
C PRO A 254 14.12 28.14 -14.07
N HIS A 255 13.96 26.86 -14.45
CA HIS A 255 12.66 26.20 -14.49
C HIS A 255 12.13 25.88 -13.08
N LEU A 256 13.03 25.59 -12.13
CA LEU A 256 12.65 25.34 -10.73
C LEU A 256 12.24 26.64 -10.02
N ASN A 257 13.00 27.72 -10.24
CA ASN A 257 12.66 29.05 -9.73
C ASN A 257 11.29 29.53 -10.25
N GLN A 258 11.00 29.25 -11.52
CA GLN A 258 9.69 29.53 -12.10
C GLN A 258 8.57 28.70 -11.46
N LYS A 259 8.81 27.43 -11.14
CA LYS A 259 7.84 26.58 -10.42
C LYS A 259 7.55 27.09 -9.01
N ILE A 260 8.59 27.49 -8.25
CA ILE A 260 8.45 28.05 -6.90
C ILE A 260 7.60 29.33 -6.96
N MET A 261 7.97 30.27 -7.82
CA MET A 261 7.22 31.52 -7.99
C MET A 261 5.81 31.29 -8.53
N GLY A 262 5.61 30.29 -9.38
CA GLY A 262 4.30 29.88 -9.88
C GLY A 262 3.38 29.37 -8.76
N LEU A 263 3.91 28.57 -7.83
CA LEU A 263 3.16 28.14 -6.64
C LEU A 263 2.88 29.32 -5.70
N LEU A 264 3.86 30.18 -5.42
CA LEU A 264 3.68 31.34 -4.54
C LEU A 264 2.61 32.30 -5.07
N LYS A 265 2.58 32.54 -6.38
CA LYS A 265 1.60 33.43 -7.04
C LYS A 265 0.23 32.78 -7.25
N SER A 266 0.10 31.46 -7.10
CA SER A 266 -1.16 30.77 -7.31
C SER A 266 -2.18 31.16 -6.24
N GLN A 267 -3.31 31.73 -6.67
CA GLN A 267 -4.40 32.17 -5.79
C GLN A 267 -5.14 31.01 -5.10
N GLN A 268 -4.92 29.78 -5.57
CA GLN A 268 -5.49 28.55 -5.00
C GLN A 268 -4.56 27.88 -3.99
N ALA A 269 -3.31 28.34 -3.88
CA ALA A 269 -2.32 27.74 -3.01
C ALA A 269 -2.53 28.23 -1.57
N ASN A 270 -3.03 27.33 -0.72
CA ASN A 270 -3.29 27.58 0.69
C ASN A 270 -2.06 27.25 1.56
N TYR A 271 -0.86 27.67 1.13
CA TYR A 271 0.36 27.50 1.93
C TYR A 271 0.36 28.45 3.14
N ASN A 272 1.08 28.07 4.20
CA ASN A 272 1.30 28.96 5.33
C ASN A 272 2.35 30.02 4.95
N SER A 273 1.91 31.29 4.86
CA SER A 273 2.78 32.40 4.44
C SER A 273 3.98 32.63 5.37
N ASP A 274 3.82 32.43 6.68
CA ASP A 274 4.91 32.60 7.66
C ASP A 274 5.93 31.47 7.53
N HIS A 275 5.44 30.23 7.40
CA HIS A 275 6.30 29.07 7.17
C HIS A 275 7.06 29.20 5.84
N ALA A 276 6.36 29.59 4.76
CA ALA A 276 6.97 29.84 3.47
C ALA A 276 8.05 30.93 3.57
N LEU A 277 7.84 32.01 4.34
CA LEU A 277 8.84 33.06 4.49
C LEU A 277 10.10 32.56 5.20
N VAL A 278 9.94 31.81 6.29
CA VAL A 278 11.07 31.20 7.01
C VAL A 278 11.84 30.25 6.08
N LEU A 279 11.14 29.45 5.29
CA LEU A 279 11.73 28.52 4.33
C LEU A 279 12.49 29.26 3.23
N MET A 280 11.91 30.28 2.61
CA MET A 280 12.60 31.04 1.55
C MET A 280 13.85 31.75 2.10
N LYS A 281 13.80 32.25 3.34
CA LYS A 281 14.97 32.83 4.02
C LYS A 281 16.06 31.81 4.31
N SER A 282 15.70 30.62 4.83
CA SER A 282 16.67 29.60 5.22
C SER A 282 17.49 29.08 4.04
N TYR A 283 16.88 29.00 2.86
CA TYR A 283 17.54 28.59 1.62
C TYR A 283 17.99 29.75 0.72
N ARG A 284 17.91 31.00 1.20
CA ARG A 284 18.34 32.23 0.48
C ARG A 284 17.65 32.43 -0.89
N PHE A 285 16.37 32.05 -1.00
CA PHE A 285 15.58 32.23 -2.23
C PHE A 285 14.94 33.63 -2.28
N GLU A 286 15.71 34.59 -2.77
CA GLU A 286 15.40 36.02 -2.77
C GLU A 286 14.09 36.43 -3.46
N PRO A 287 13.78 35.93 -4.67
CA PRO A 287 12.55 36.31 -5.35
C PRO A 287 11.29 35.95 -4.55
N GLY A 288 11.35 34.84 -3.79
CA GLY A 288 10.27 34.41 -2.92
C GLY A 288 10.16 35.20 -1.63
N VAL A 289 11.29 35.60 -1.02
CA VAL A 289 11.30 36.45 0.19
C VAL A 289 10.65 37.80 -0.09
N ILE A 290 11.05 38.47 -1.17
CA ILE A 290 10.48 39.78 -1.55
C ILE A 290 8.97 39.66 -1.80
N PHE A 291 8.56 38.65 -2.57
CA PHE A 291 7.13 38.42 -2.85
C PHE A 291 6.30 38.17 -1.58
N LEU A 292 6.83 37.39 -0.63
CA LEU A 292 6.14 37.10 0.62
C LEU A 292 6.07 38.31 1.55
N TYR A 293 7.12 39.15 1.59
CA TYR A 293 7.05 40.42 2.32
C TYR A 293 6.00 41.36 1.75
N GLU A 294 5.89 41.46 0.42
CA GLU A 294 4.84 42.26 -0.22
C GLU A 294 3.44 41.72 0.12
N LYS A 295 3.26 40.40 0.07
CA LYS A 295 1.99 39.72 0.39
C LYS A 295 1.59 39.88 1.86
N LEU A 296 2.56 39.91 2.78
CA LEU A 296 2.36 40.08 4.22
C LEU A 296 2.34 41.55 4.67
N HIS A 297 2.45 42.51 3.74
CA HIS A 297 2.55 43.94 4.03
C HIS A 297 3.73 44.33 4.96
N LEU A 298 4.81 43.55 4.94
CA LEU A 298 6.02 43.77 5.75
C LEU A 298 7.00 44.71 5.01
N TYR A 299 6.53 45.89 4.62
CA TYR A 299 7.33 46.83 3.79
C TYR A 299 8.59 47.34 4.48
N HIS A 300 8.59 47.45 5.81
CA HIS A 300 9.78 47.81 6.59
C HIS A 300 10.91 46.79 6.41
N GLU A 301 10.57 45.50 6.43
CA GLU A 301 11.53 44.40 6.23
C GLU A 301 12.07 44.37 4.80
N ILE A 302 11.29 44.79 3.81
CA ILE A 302 11.75 44.94 2.41
C ILE A 302 12.86 45.99 2.34
N VAL A 303 12.63 47.16 2.96
CA VAL A 303 13.61 48.25 2.98
C VAL A 303 14.87 47.81 3.72
N GLN A 304 14.74 47.21 4.90
CA GLN A 304 15.88 46.71 5.67
C GLN A 304 16.67 45.64 4.90
N HIS A 305 15.98 44.71 4.25
CA HIS A 305 16.60 43.67 3.43
C HIS A 305 17.35 44.23 2.21
N HIS A 306 16.85 45.32 1.61
CA HIS A 306 17.59 46.02 0.55
C HIS A 306 18.76 46.84 1.09
N VAL A 307 18.63 47.48 2.26
CA VAL A 307 19.70 48.24 2.91
C VAL A 307 20.87 47.34 3.32
N GLU A 308 20.59 46.19 3.93
CA GLU A 308 21.61 45.19 4.32
C GLU A 308 22.36 44.58 3.12
N ARG A 309 21.83 44.72 1.88
CA ARG A 309 22.47 44.25 0.65
C ARG A 309 23.19 45.33 -0.15
N VAL A 310 22.82 46.60 0.04
CA VAL A 310 23.45 47.74 -0.64
C VAL A 310 24.72 48.20 0.09
N ASP A 311 24.92 47.81 1.35
CA ASP A 311 26.20 47.94 2.06
C ASP A 311 26.97 46.61 2.15
N PRO A 312 27.63 46.15 1.07
CA PRO A 312 28.84 45.36 1.20
C PRO A 312 30.04 46.33 1.19
N GLU A 313 30.49 46.78 2.36
CA GLU A 313 31.89 47.23 2.51
C GLU A 313 32.85 46.05 2.29
#